data_AF-A0A3G9JEV1-F1
#
_entry.id   AF-A0A3G9JEV1-F1
#
_cell.length_a   1.000
_cell.length_b   1.000
_cell.length_c   1.000
_cell.angle_alpha   90.00
_cell.angle_beta   90.00
_cell.angle_gamma   90.00
#
_symmetry.space_group_name_H-M   'P 1'
#
loop_
_entity.id
_entity.type
_entity.pdbx_description
1 polymer ?
#
loop_
_entity_poly.entity_id
_entity_poly.type
_entity_poly.pdbx_seq_one_letter_code
_entity_poly.pdbx_strand_id
1 'polypeptide(L)'
;MAKRRLEWTEDELDEMLASAGRGVEAIEVEVIQSSRPLSEEEVRDRERLERTVERAFYQAGSALQELRDRRLYRDGYDSFEDYCRGRFGHSRQKANYLENSIKKMIQ
;
A
#
# COMPACT_ATOMS: atom_id res chain seq x y z
N MET A 1 33.22 -8.12 -37.04
CA MET A 1 32.55 -8.18 -38.36
C MET A 1 31.08 -7.88 -38.13
N ALA A 2 30.53 -6.99 -38.96
CA ALA A 2 29.43 -6.09 -38.67
C ALA A 2 28.06 -6.73 -38.35
N LYS A 3 27.38 -6.18 -37.34
CA LYS A 3 25.94 -6.36 -37.12
C LYS A 3 25.19 -5.56 -38.19
N ARG A 4 24.54 -6.26 -39.12
CA ARG A 4 23.58 -5.71 -40.07
C ARG A 4 22.37 -5.18 -39.27
N ARG A 5 22.25 -3.86 -39.18
CA ARG A 5 21.09 -3.16 -38.64
C ARG A 5 20.00 -3.25 -39.70
N LEU A 6 18.89 -3.92 -39.39
CA LEU A 6 17.68 -3.90 -40.23
C LEU A 6 17.14 -2.47 -40.18
N GLU A 7 17.47 -1.66 -41.19
CA GLU A 7 16.78 -0.41 -41.46
C GLU A 7 15.60 -0.77 -42.35
N TRP A 8 14.42 -0.82 -41.74
CA TRP A 8 13.16 -0.98 -42.46
C TRP A 8 12.87 0.35 -43.17
N THR A 9 12.39 0.30 -44.40
CA THR A 9 12.06 1.53 -45.12
C THR A 9 10.74 2.11 -44.58
N GLU A 10 10.56 3.42 -44.74
CA GLU A 10 9.34 4.12 -44.31
C GLU A 10 8.08 3.50 -44.94
N ASP A 11 8.18 3.02 -46.18
CA ASP A 11 7.11 2.34 -46.90
C ASP A 11 6.67 1.01 -46.24
N GLU A 12 7.63 0.23 -45.71
CA GLU A 12 7.34 -1.04 -45.02
C GLU A 12 6.69 -0.80 -43.64
N LEU A 13 7.08 0.30 -42.97
CA LEU A 13 6.47 0.72 -41.71
C LEU A 13 5.01 1.16 -41.93
N ASP A 14 4.73 1.89 -43.01
CA ASP A 14 3.37 2.32 -43.36
C ASP A 14 2.46 1.15 -43.71
N GLU A 15 2.97 0.14 -44.43
CA GLU A 15 2.20 -1.07 -44.76
C GLU A 15 1.91 -1.92 -43.50
N MET A 16 2.88 -2.01 -42.58
CA MET A 16 2.68 -2.64 -41.27
C MET A 16 1.61 -1.91 -40.45
N LEU A 17 1.66 -0.58 -40.39
CA LEU A 17 0.69 0.24 -39.65
C LEU A 17 -0.71 0.16 -40.27
N ALA A 18 -0.82 0.11 -41.59
CA ALA A 18 -2.09 -0.05 -42.30
C ALA A 18 -2.75 -1.41 -42.05
N SER A 19 -1.96 -2.49 -41.91
CA SER A 19 -2.47 -3.84 -41.65
C SER A 19 -2.84 -4.10 -40.18
N ALA A 20 -2.27 -3.32 -39.24
CA ALA A 20 -2.51 -3.44 -37.81
C ALA A 20 -3.86 -2.85 -37.33
N GLY A 21 -4.61 -2.18 -38.22
CA GLY A 21 -5.88 -1.53 -37.93
C GLY A 21 -7.09 -2.46 -37.80
N ARG A 22 -7.02 -3.54 -37.01
CA ARG A 22 -8.21 -4.33 -36.65
C ARG A 22 -8.28 -4.62 -35.15
N GLY A 23 -9.25 -3.98 -34.50
CA GLY A 23 -9.91 -4.53 -33.31
C GLY A 23 -9.42 -4.01 -31.97
N VAL A 24 -9.40 -2.69 -31.77
CA VAL A 24 -9.59 -2.12 -30.42
C VAL A 24 -10.98 -1.53 -30.36
N GLU A 25 -11.99 -2.39 -30.12
CA GLU A 25 -13.29 -1.87 -29.69
C GLU A 25 -13.08 -1.26 -28.31
N ALA A 26 -13.16 0.07 -28.26
CA ALA A 26 -13.11 0.81 -27.02
C ALA A 26 -14.29 0.37 -26.15
N ILE A 27 -14.01 -0.42 -25.12
CA ILE A 27 -14.98 -0.68 -24.06
C ILE A 27 -15.17 0.65 -23.35
N GLU A 28 -16.34 1.26 -23.54
CA GLU A 28 -16.77 2.39 -22.71
C GLU A 28 -17.02 1.85 -21.30
N VAL A 29 -15.99 1.95 -20.45
CA VAL A 29 -16.11 1.69 -19.02
C VAL A 29 -16.86 2.88 -18.43
N GLU A 30 -18.16 2.71 -18.17
CA GLU A 30 -18.89 3.63 -17.29
C GLU A 30 -18.34 3.47 -15.88
N VAL A 31 -17.51 4.44 -15.49
CA VAL A 31 -17.05 4.58 -14.10
C VAL A 31 -18.28 4.94 -13.27
N ILE A 32 -18.84 3.97 -12.54
CA ILE A 32 -19.86 4.22 -11.52
C ILE A 32 -19.19 4.98 -10.36
N GLN A 33 -18.99 6.29 -10.53
CA GLN A 33 -18.63 7.17 -9.44
C GLN A 33 -19.89 7.32 -8.58
N SER A 34 -19.86 6.77 -7.36
CA SER A 34 -20.83 7.16 -6.32
C SER A 34 -20.76 8.68 -6.17
N SER A 35 -21.68 9.38 -6.82
CA SER A 35 -21.55 10.79 -7.22
C SER A 35 -22.05 11.78 -6.17
N ARG A 36 -22.42 11.32 -4.97
CA ARG A 36 -22.88 12.22 -3.92
C ARG A 36 -21.69 12.69 -3.07
N PRO A 37 -21.42 14.01 -3.00
CA PRO A 37 -20.43 14.52 -2.06
C PRO A 37 -20.88 14.22 -0.63
N LEU A 38 -19.92 13.96 0.25
CA LEU A 38 -20.18 13.75 1.68
C LEU A 38 -20.91 14.96 2.25
N SER A 39 -21.92 14.71 3.08
CA SER A 39 -22.51 15.73 3.93
C SER A 39 -21.48 16.25 4.94
N GLU A 40 -21.71 17.43 5.49
CA GLU A 40 -20.81 18.01 6.51
C GLU A 40 -20.66 17.11 7.74
N GLU A 41 -21.73 16.39 8.11
CA GLU A 41 -21.71 15.43 9.22
C GLU A 41 -20.80 14.24 8.89
N GLU A 42 -20.93 13.65 7.70
CA GLU A 42 -20.06 12.56 7.25
C GLU A 42 -18.59 13.00 7.15
N VAL A 43 -18.32 14.24 6.72
CA VAL A 43 -16.96 14.79 6.71
C VAL A 43 -16.41 14.89 8.13
N ARG A 44 -17.19 15.44 9.08
CA ARG A 44 -16.78 15.55 10.49
C ARG A 44 -16.54 14.18 11.12
N ASP A 45 -17.42 13.22 10.85
CA ASP A 45 -17.27 11.87 11.36
C ASP A 45 -16.06 11.18 10.77
N ARG A 46 -15.83 11.30 9.47
CA ARG A 46 -14.62 10.79 8.82
C ARG A 46 -13.37 11.33 9.50
N GLU A 47 -13.25 12.65 9.68
CA GLU A 47 -12.08 13.23 10.33
C GLU A 47 -11.90 12.75 11.78
N ARG A 48 -13.00 12.64 12.53
CA ARG A 48 -12.97 12.14 13.92
C ARG A 48 -12.50 10.69 13.97
N LEU A 49 -12.99 9.86 13.06
CA LEU A 49 -12.64 8.45 12.97
C LEU A 49 -11.18 8.28 12.51
N GLU A 50 -10.73 9.04 11.53
CA GLU A 50 -9.34 9.06 11.06
C GLU A 50 -8.39 9.40 12.21
N ARG A 51 -8.64 10.49 12.96
CA ARG A 51 -7.84 10.84 14.15
C ARG A 51 -7.87 9.76 15.23
N THR A 52 -8.99 9.08 15.40
CA THR A 52 -9.12 7.97 16.36
C THR A 52 -8.23 6.80 15.96
N VAL A 53 -8.25 6.46 14.67
CA VAL A 53 -7.42 5.40 14.09
C VAL A 53 -5.94 5.75 14.24
N GLU A 54 -5.52 6.94 13.83
CA GLU A 54 -4.13 7.42 13.96
C GLU A 54 -3.63 7.32 15.40
N ARG A 55 -4.42 7.81 16.36
CA ARG A 55 -4.08 7.75 17.78
C ARG A 55 -3.93 6.31 18.28
N ALA A 56 -4.82 5.40 17.88
CA ALA A 56 -4.75 4.00 18.26
C ALA A 56 -3.48 3.32 17.73
N PHE A 57 -3.11 3.59 16.47
CA PHE A 57 -1.88 3.09 15.88
C PHE A 57 -0.63 3.63 16.59
N TYR A 58 -0.60 4.94 16.87
CA TYR A 58 0.52 5.56 17.59
C TYR A 58 0.70 4.94 18.97
N GLN A 59 -0.37 4.86 19.76
CA GLN A 59 -0.32 4.31 21.11
C GLN A 59 0.12 2.84 21.12
N ALA A 60 -0.42 2.03 20.20
CA ALA A 60 -0.03 0.63 20.06
C ALA A 60 1.45 0.50 19.67
N GLY A 61 1.91 1.29 18.68
CA GLY A 61 3.31 1.33 18.26
C GLY A 61 4.25 1.70 19.41
N SER A 62 3.97 2.79 20.12
CA SER A 62 4.80 3.24 21.25
C SER A 62 4.90 2.20 22.36
N ALA A 63 3.78 1.55 22.69
CA ALA A 63 3.78 0.48 23.69
C ALA A 63 4.61 -0.74 23.23
N LEU A 64 4.49 -1.14 21.97
CA LEU A 64 5.28 -2.23 21.39
C LEU A 64 6.79 -1.90 21.36
N GLN A 65 7.14 -0.66 21.01
CA GLN A 65 8.52 -0.18 21.07
C GLN A 65 9.06 -0.27 22.49
N GLU A 66 8.33 0.21 23.50
CA GLU A 66 8.78 0.14 24.89
C GLU A 66 8.93 -1.31 25.38
N LEU A 67 7.99 -2.20 25.04
CA LEU A 67 8.08 -3.64 25.34
C LEU A 67 9.36 -4.25 24.77
N ARG A 68 9.72 -3.89 23.53
CA ARG A 68 10.93 -4.37 22.86
C ARG A 68 12.19 -3.80 23.49
N ASP A 69 12.25 -2.48 23.64
CA ASP A 69 13.45 -1.76 24.05
C ASP A 69 13.84 -2.13 25.49
N ARG A 70 12.84 -2.35 26.36
CA ARG A 70 13.02 -2.85 27.73
C ARG A 70 13.15 -4.37 27.81
N ARG A 71 13.05 -5.08 26.68
CA ARG A 71 13.10 -6.56 26.56
C ARG A 71 12.13 -7.28 27.51
N LEU A 72 10.93 -6.74 27.69
CA LEU A 72 9.92 -7.30 28.61
C LEU A 72 9.29 -8.61 28.12
N TYR A 73 9.65 -9.05 26.91
CA TYR A 73 9.23 -10.33 26.33
C TYR A 73 10.05 -11.52 26.82
N ARG A 74 11.21 -11.29 27.45
CA ARG A 74 12.20 -12.34 27.76
C ARG A 74 11.74 -13.39 28.78
N ASP A 75 10.64 -13.16 29.49
CA ASP A 75 10.09 -14.05 30.52
C ASP A 75 9.15 -15.12 29.92
N GLY A 76 9.56 -15.75 28.83
CA GLY A 76 8.77 -16.78 28.16
C GLY A 76 8.81 -16.78 26.63
N TYR A 77 9.55 -15.85 26.02
CA TYR A 77 9.77 -15.83 24.57
C TYR A 77 11.23 -15.51 24.26
N ASP A 78 11.80 -16.25 23.32
CA ASP A 78 13.21 -16.09 22.90
C ASP A 78 13.42 -14.87 22.01
N SER A 79 12.38 -14.42 21.31
CA SER A 79 12.39 -13.25 20.44
C SER A 79 11.18 -12.34 20.65
N PHE A 80 11.34 -11.06 20.32
CA PHE A 80 10.23 -10.10 20.36
C PHE A 80 9.13 -10.47 19.35
N GLU A 81 9.52 -11.03 18.21
CA GLU A 81 8.58 -11.48 17.19
C GLU A 81 7.72 -12.66 17.64
N ASP A 82 8.30 -13.62 18.35
CA ASP A 82 7.53 -14.74 18.91
C ASP A 82 6.58 -14.27 20.00
N TYR A 83 7.01 -13.30 20.81
CA TYR A 83 6.13 -12.65 21.79
C TYR A 83 4.94 -11.95 21.14
N CYS A 84 5.18 -11.15 20.10
CA CYS A 84 4.10 -10.48 19.37
C CYS A 84 3.14 -11.47 18.72
N ARG A 85 3.65 -12.58 18.18
CA ARG A 85 2.84 -13.65 17.61
C ARG A 85 2.01 -14.36 18.68
N GLY A 86 2.64 -14.74 19.80
CA GLY A 86 2.01 -15.50 20.88
C GLY A 86 0.98 -14.70 21.69
N ARG A 87 1.24 -13.41 21.96
CA ARG A 87 0.34 -12.57 22.77
C ARG A 87 -0.76 -11.87 21.98
N PHE A 88 -0.48 -11.42 20.74
CA PHE A 88 -1.43 -10.59 19.97
C PHE A 88 -1.93 -11.26 18.68
N GLY A 89 -1.45 -12.47 18.35
CA GLY A 89 -1.81 -13.15 17.10
C GLY A 89 -1.36 -12.38 15.85
N HIS A 90 -0.42 -11.46 15.99
CA HIS A 90 0.06 -10.62 14.90
C HIS A 90 1.14 -11.36 14.11
N SER A 91 1.03 -11.37 12.78
CA SER A 91 2.15 -11.78 11.93
C SER A 91 3.33 -10.83 12.15
N ARG A 92 4.56 -11.31 11.88
CA ARG A 92 5.78 -10.50 11.96
C ARG A 92 5.66 -9.19 11.17
N GLN A 93 4.95 -9.23 10.04
CA GLN A 93 4.66 -8.08 9.19
C GLN A 93 3.77 -7.04 9.88
N LYS A 94 2.75 -7.47 10.65
CA LYS A 94 1.84 -6.57 11.37
C LYS A 94 2.53 -5.90 12.56
N ALA A 95 3.38 -6.61 13.29
CA ALA A 95 4.21 -6.02 14.35
C ALA A 95 5.17 -4.96 13.80
N ASN A 96 5.88 -5.28 12.71
CA ASN A 96 6.79 -4.33 12.03
C ASN A 96 6.03 -3.12 11.44
N TYR A 97 4.80 -3.32 10.97
CA TYR A 97 3.95 -2.24 10.45
C TYR A 97 3.54 -1.27 11.57
N LEU A 98 3.09 -1.77 12.71
CA LEU A 98 2.72 -0.96 13.88
C LEU A 98 3.92 -0.17 14.40
N GLU A 99 5.10 -0.79 14.49
CA GLU A 99 6.30 -0.09 14.96
C GLU A 99 6.77 0.99 13.98
N ASN A 100 6.75 0.71 12.67
CA ASN A 100 7.11 1.70 11.64
C ASN A 100 6.05 2.79 11.45
N SER A 101 4.80 2.55 11.85
CA SER A 101 3.71 3.54 11.74
C SER A 101 3.98 4.78 12.58
N ILE A 102 4.72 4.65 13.70
CA ILE A 102 5.20 5.79 14.51
C ILE A 102 6.03 6.75 13.65
N LYS A 103 6.92 6.22 12.80
CA LYS A 103 7.84 7.03 11.98
C LYS A 103 7.14 7.76 10.83
N LYS A 104 5.99 7.24 10.38
CA LYS A 104 5.19 7.84 9.30
C LYS A 104 4.27 8.97 9.76
N MET A 105 3.89 8.99 11.05
CA MET A 105 3.00 10.04 11.59
C MET A 105 3.75 11.26 12.15
N ILE A 106 5.08 11.21 12.25
CA ILE A 106 5.93 12.32 12.76
C ILE A 106 6.56 13.15 11.62
N GLN A 107 6.47 12.69 10.36
CA GLN A 107 6.95 13.38 9.16
C GLN A 107 5.78 13.94 8.37
#